data_AF-A0A8B7A229-F1
#
_entry.id   AF-A0A8B7A229-F1
#
_cell.length_a   1.000
_cell.length_b   1.000
_cell.length_c   1.000
_cell.angle_alpha   90.00
_cell.angle_beta   90.00
_cell.angle_gamma   90.00
#
_symmetry.space_group_name_H-M   'P 1'
#
loop_
_entity.id
_entity.type
_entity.pdbx_description
1 polymer ?
#
loop_
_entity_poly.entity_id
_entity_poly.type
_entity_poly.pdbx_seq_one_letter_code
_entity_poly.pdbx_strand_id
1 'polypeptide(L)'
;MALLLTVVIAIACLGDLASSVPVHQVSVLQEIIEELIKITQNQAPLCNGSMVWSVNLTGNEYCAAMEALSNVSNCRTIHNAKRLLDGACKQYKAPASQVSSLQVRDTKIELTEFIKNLREHLRSIFRHGLLTEA
;
A
#
# COMPACT_ATOMS: atom_id res chain seq x y z
N MET A 1 -3.79 -53.48 5.94
CA MET A 1 -4.14 -52.45 4.94
C MET A 1 -4.52 -51.16 5.65
N ALA A 2 -3.55 -50.37 6.11
CA ALA A 2 -3.81 -49.13 6.89
C ALA A 2 -2.74 -48.05 6.73
N LEU A 3 -1.58 -48.37 6.13
CA LEU A 3 -0.42 -47.48 6.01
C LEU A 3 -0.48 -46.51 4.82
N LEU A 4 -1.38 -46.73 3.86
CA LEU A 4 -1.53 -45.84 2.69
C LEU A 4 -2.48 -44.67 2.94
N LEU A 5 -3.42 -44.79 3.90
CA LEU A 5 -4.42 -43.76 4.18
C LEU A 5 -3.87 -42.58 4.99
N THR A 6 -2.81 -42.78 5.78
CA THR A 6 -2.18 -41.72 6.58
C THR A 6 -1.29 -40.79 5.77
N VAL A 7 -0.71 -41.26 4.65
CA VAL A 7 0.15 -40.43 3.80
C VAL A 7 -0.65 -39.41 2.98
N VAL A 8 -1.89 -39.74 2.58
CA VAL A 8 -2.73 -38.83 1.78
C VAL A 8 -3.21 -37.62 2.57
N ILE A 9 -3.46 -37.79 3.89
CA ILE A 9 -4.00 -36.72 4.74
C ILE A 9 -2.92 -35.67 5.06
N ALA A 10 -1.63 -36.05 5.12
CA ALA A 10 -0.54 -35.10 5.35
C ALA A 10 -0.25 -34.21 4.12
N ILE A 11 -0.55 -34.70 2.91
CA ILE A 11 -0.33 -33.95 1.65
C ILE A 11 -1.43 -32.91 1.40
N ALA A 12 -2.64 -33.13 1.94
CA ALA A 12 -3.76 -32.19 1.80
C ALA A 12 -3.60 -30.89 2.61
N CYS A 13 -2.74 -30.87 3.64
CA CYS A 13 -2.52 -29.67 4.47
C CYS A 13 -1.44 -28.73 3.94
N LEU A 14 -0.70 -29.11 2.90
CA LEU A 14 0.33 -28.27 2.27
C LEU A 14 -0.21 -27.45 1.08
N GLY A 15 -1.49 -27.65 0.70
CA GLY A 15 -2.08 -27.09 -0.51
C GLY A 15 -2.64 -25.67 -0.40
N ASP A 16 -2.62 -25.04 0.78
CA ASP A 16 -3.40 -23.81 1.03
C ASP A 16 -2.54 -22.59 1.41
N LEU A 17 -1.33 -22.51 0.87
CA LEU A 17 -0.42 -21.35 1.03
C LEU A 17 -0.38 -20.43 -0.19
N ALA A 18 -1.12 -20.73 -1.26
CA ALA A 18 -1.24 -19.84 -2.41
C ALA A 18 -2.30 -18.76 -2.12
N SER A 19 -1.95 -17.79 -1.26
CA SER A 19 -2.66 -16.52 -1.15
C SER A 19 -2.48 -15.76 -2.46
N SER A 20 -3.24 -16.13 -3.50
CA SER A 20 -3.29 -15.39 -4.75
C SER A 20 -3.75 -13.98 -4.46
N VAL A 21 -2.85 -13.01 -4.61
CA VAL A 21 -3.23 -11.61 -4.63
C VAL A 21 -4.13 -11.45 -5.85
N PRO A 22 -5.41 -11.04 -5.70
CA PRO A 22 -6.30 -10.94 -6.85
C PRO A 22 -5.66 -10.03 -7.90
N VAL A 23 -5.61 -10.47 -9.16
CA VAL A 23 -5.02 -9.75 -10.33
C VAL A 23 -5.43 -8.27 -10.36
N HIS A 24 -6.63 -7.96 -9.90
CA HIS A 24 -7.15 -6.61 -9.78
C HIS A 24 -6.36 -5.72 -8.78
N GLN A 25 -5.89 -6.26 -7.66
CA GLN A 25 -5.06 -5.52 -6.69
C GLN A 25 -3.72 -5.09 -7.30
N VAL A 26 -3.11 -5.98 -8.10
CA VAL A 26 -1.84 -5.71 -8.79
C VAL A 26 -1.99 -4.53 -9.75
N SER A 27 -3.10 -4.50 -10.51
CA SER A 27 -3.39 -3.39 -11.45
C SER A 27 -3.58 -2.04 -10.75
N VAL A 28 -4.30 -2.02 -9.62
CA VAL A 28 -4.51 -0.79 -8.83
C VAL A 28 -3.19 -0.31 -8.20
N LEU A 29 -2.40 -1.22 -7.65
CA LEU A 29 -1.10 -0.91 -7.07
C LEU A 29 -0.15 -0.32 -8.12
N GLN A 30 -0.12 -0.91 -9.32
CA GLN A 30 0.67 -0.40 -10.43
C GLN A 30 0.25 1.02 -10.84
N GLU A 31 -1.06 1.27 -11.01
CA GLU A 31 -1.59 2.59 -11.37
C GLU A 31 -1.20 3.66 -10.34
N ILE A 32 -1.26 3.33 -9.04
CA ILE A 32 -0.82 4.24 -7.97
C ILE A 32 0.69 4.51 -8.11
N ILE A 33 1.52 3.48 -8.27
CA ILE A 33 2.99 3.65 -8.38
C ILE A 33 3.34 4.56 -9.57
N GLU A 34 2.69 4.37 -10.72
CA GLU A 34 2.90 5.19 -11.92
C GLU A 34 2.54 6.67 -11.68
N GLU A 35 1.42 6.94 -11.02
CA GLU A 35 1.03 8.31 -10.68
C GLU A 35 2.02 8.94 -9.68
N LEU A 36 2.51 8.19 -8.68
CA LEU A 36 3.52 8.70 -7.75
C LEU A 36 4.87 8.97 -8.43
N ILE A 37 5.27 8.17 -9.42
CA ILE A 37 6.46 8.42 -10.25
C ILE A 37 6.28 9.74 -11.01
N LYS A 38 5.13 9.93 -11.66
CA LYS A 38 4.82 11.15 -12.43
C LYS A 38 4.87 12.39 -11.55
N ILE A 39 4.30 12.33 -10.35
CA ILE A 39 4.33 13.45 -9.38
C ILE A 39 5.77 13.82 -8.99
N THR A 40 6.66 12.84 -8.86
CA THR A 40 8.03 13.05 -8.35
C THR A 40 9.09 13.28 -9.43
N GLN A 41 8.70 13.25 -10.70
CA GLN A 41 9.62 13.32 -11.84
C GLN A 41 10.52 14.57 -11.84
N ASN A 42 10.01 15.72 -11.39
CA ASN A 42 10.71 17.01 -11.50
C ASN A 42 11.40 17.49 -10.21
N GLN A 43 11.56 16.62 -9.20
CA GLN A 43 12.33 16.81 -7.95
C GLN A 43 12.17 18.13 -7.16
N ALA A 44 11.27 19.04 -7.55
CA ALA A 44 10.98 20.26 -6.83
C ALA A 44 10.14 19.97 -5.56
N PRO A 45 10.19 20.85 -4.55
CA PRO A 45 9.29 20.77 -3.41
C PRO A 45 7.83 20.74 -3.87
N LEU A 46 7.15 19.62 -3.61
CA LEU A 46 5.76 19.44 -4.00
C LEU A 46 4.86 20.37 -3.18
N CYS A 47 3.89 20.98 -3.86
CA CYS A 47 2.87 21.80 -3.21
C CYS A 47 3.47 22.88 -2.29
N ASN A 48 4.48 23.61 -2.78
CA ASN A 48 5.21 24.67 -2.05
C ASN A 48 5.88 24.18 -0.76
N GLY A 49 6.40 22.94 -0.74
CA GLY A 49 7.05 22.38 0.45
C GLY A 49 6.06 22.07 1.58
N SER A 50 4.81 21.73 1.24
CA SER A 50 3.81 21.35 2.23
C SER A 50 4.31 20.21 3.12
N MET A 51 3.96 20.26 4.40
CA MET A 51 4.31 19.23 5.38
C MET A 51 3.10 18.34 5.66
N VAL A 52 3.34 17.03 5.80
CA VAL A 52 2.30 16.04 6.14
C VAL A 52 2.74 15.20 7.33
N TRP A 53 1.76 14.61 8.02
CA TRP A 53 2.06 13.65 9.08
C TRP A 53 2.77 12.44 8.50
N SER A 54 3.87 12.03 9.11
CA SER A 54 4.41 10.70 8.90
C SER A 54 3.40 9.67 9.41
N VAL A 55 3.21 8.59 8.66
CA VAL A 55 2.29 7.51 9.02
C VAL A 55 2.97 6.17 8.89
N ASN A 56 2.50 5.19 9.68
CA ASN A 56 2.94 3.83 9.54
C ASN A 56 2.23 3.18 8.34
N LEU A 57 3.01 2.74 7.35
CA LEU A 57 2.53 2.07 6.13
C LEU A 57 2.41 0.55 6.32
N THR A 58 1.94 0.08 7.48
CA THR A 58 1.80 -1.36 7.75
C THR A 58 0.32 -1.74 7.83
N GLY A 59 -0.16 -2.53 6.87
CA GLY A 59 -1.49 -3.17 6.89
C GLY A 59 -2.68 -2.26 6.58
N ASN A 60 -2.48 -0.96 6.43
CA ASN A 60 -3.53 -0.02 6.03
C ASN A 60 -2.95 1.18 5.25
N GLU A 61 -1.92 0.91 4.45
CA GLU A 61 -1.06 1.90 3.80
C GLU A 61 -1.83 2.87 2.90
N TYR A 62 -2.83 2.40 2.14
CA TYR A 62 -3.62 3.28 1.27
C TYR A 62 -4.44 4.30 2.06
N CYS A 63 -5.12 3.85 3.12
CA CYS A 63 -5.91 4.74 3.97
C CYS A 63 -5.04 5.68 4.78
N ALA A 64 -3.94 5.17 5.37
CA ALA A 64 -2.99 5.98 6.12
C ALA A 64 -2.38 7.07 5.23
N ALA A 65 -2.01 6.73 3.99
CA ALA A 65 -1.48 7.69 3.04
C ALA A 65 -2.52 8.72 2.61
N MET A 66 -3.75 8.29 2.30
CA MET A 66 -4.83 9.22 1.96
C MET A 66 -5.12 10.19 3.11
N GLU A 67 -5.11 9.70 4.35
CA GLU A 67 -5.31 10.53 5.54
C GLU A 67 -4.18 11.56 5.71
N ALA A 68 -2.92 11.17 5.52
CA ALA A 68 -1.80 12.11 5.54
C ALA A 68 -1.95 13.21 4.47
N LEU A 69 -2.33 12.83 3.25
CA LEU A 69 -2.52 13.75 2.12
C LEU A 69 -3.81 14.57 2.20
N SER A 70 -4.80 14.15 2.98
CA SER A 70 -6.09 14.84 3.12
C SER A 70 -5.91 16.28 3.63
N ASN A 71 -4.91 16.50 4.49
CA ASN A 71 -4.56 17.80 5.08
C ASN A 71 -3.87 18.77 4.11
N VAL A 72 -3.47 18.31 2.92
CA VAL A 72 -2.90 19.17 1.87
C VAL A 72 -4.03 19.66 0.97
N SER A 73 -4.41 20.92 1.13
CA SER A 73 -5.39 21.62 0.29
C SER A 73 -4.71 22.37 -0.88
N ASN A 74 -5.47 22.68 -1.93
CA ASN A 74 -5.04 23.53 -3.06
C ASN A 74 -3.81 23.04 -3.86
N CYS A 75 -3.46 21.76 -3.77
CA CYS A 75 -2.42 21.17 -4.60
C CYS A 75 -2.98 20.22 -5.65
N ARG A 76 -3.07 20.72 -6.89
CA ARG A 76 -3.56 19.94 -8.04
C ARG A 76 -2.65 18.77 -8.40
N THR A 77 -1.35 18.89 -8.16
CA THR A 77 -0.34 17.87 -8.49
C THR A 77 -0.64 16.52 -7.86
N ILE A 78 -1.17 16.50 -6.63
CA ILE A 78 -1.47 15.25 -5.90
C ILE A 78 -2.95 14.84 -5.99
N HIS A 79 -3.76 15.55 -6.77
CA HIS A 79 -5.21 15.31 -6.83
C HIS A 79 -5.54 13.87 -7.25
N ASN A 80 -4.91 13.39 -8.32
CA ASN A 80 -5.16 12.04 -8.83
C ASN A 80 -4.62 10.97 -7.89
N ALA A 81 -3.44 11.18 -7.27
CA ALA A 81 -2.94 10.28 -6.24
C ALA A 81 -3.92 10.15 -5.06
N LYS A 82 -4.48 11.27 -4.57
CA LYS A 82 -5.53 11.25 -3.52
C LYS A 82 -6.75 10.45 -3.97
N ARG A 83 -7.20 10.61 -5.21
CA ARG A 83 -8.33 9.85 -5.78
C ARG A 83 -8.06 8.34 -5.81
N LEU A 84 -6.90 7.93 -6.32
CA LEU A 84 -6.52 6.52 -6.42
C LEU A 84 -6.37 5.88 -5.04
N LEU A 85 -5.70 6.58 -4.11
CA LEU A 85 -5.53 6.12 -2.72
C LEU A 85 -6.87 6.01 -1.99
N ASP A 86 -7.81 6.93 -2.21
CA ASP A 86 -9.16 6.84 -1.63
C ASP A 86 -9.92 5.61 -2.15
N GLY A 87 -9.84 5.32 -3.46
CA GLY A 87 -10.42 4.11 -4.05
C GLY A 87 -9.81 2.84 -3.48
N ALA A 88 -8.48 2.75 -3.47
CA ALA A 88 -7.75 1.60 -2.91
C ALA A 88 -8.01 1.43 -1.41
N CYS A 89 -8.08 2.53 -0.66
CA CYS A 89 -8.44 2.51 0.76
C CYS A 89 -9.82 1.90 0.96
N LYS A 90 -10.84 2.32 0.21
CA LYS A 90 -12.21 1.77 0.35
C LYS A 90 -12.27 0.28 0.01
N GLN A 91 -11.48 -0.16 -0.94
CA GLN A 91 -11.50 -1.53 -1.46
C GLN A 91 -10.67 -2.50 -0.63
N TYR A 92 -9.53 -2.06 -0.11
CA TYR A 92 -8.53 -2.91 0.54
C TYR A 92 -8.30 -2.55 2.00
N LYS A 93 -9.23 -1.81 2.61
CA LYS A 93 -9.16 -1.45 4.03
C LYS A 93 -9.01 -2.70 4.89
N ALA A 94 -7.98 -2.75 5.73
CA ALA A 94 -7.86 -3.84 6.68
C ALA A 94 -9.04 -3.85 7.66
N PRO A 95 -9.46 -5.04 8.14
CA PRO A 95 -10.45 -5.16 9.20
C PRO A 95 -10.05 -4.33 10.42
N ALA A 96 -11.03 -3.76 11.13
CA ALA A 96 -10.78 -2.89 12.29
C ALA A 96 -9.90 -3.53 13.39
N SER A 97 -9.87 -4.87 13.46
CA SER A 97 -9.03 -5.65 14.38
C SER A 97 -7.53 -5.63 14.06
N GLN A 98 -7.13 -5.15 12.87
CA GLN A 98 -5.72 -5.09 12.43
C GLN A 98 -5.19 -3.65 12.34
N VAL A 99 -6.01 -2.65 12.69
CA VAL A 99 -5.65 -1.23 12.52
C VAL A 99 -4.84 -0.74 13.73
N SER A 100 -3.52 -0.87 13.65
CA SER A 100 -2.58 -0.19 14.56
C SER A 100 -2.12 1.18 14.03
N SER A 101 -2.51 1.56 12.80
CA SER A 101 -1.90 2.69 12.07
C SER A 101 -2.29 4.09 12.58
N LEU A 102 -3.28 4.18 13.48
CA LEU A 102 -3.79 5.45 14.01
C LEU A 102 -2.91 6.05 15.13
N GLN A 103 -1.98 5.29 15.71
CA GLN A 103 -1.49 5.58 17.06
C GLN A 103 -0.26 6.47 17.17
N VAL A 104 0.46 6.81 16.09
CA VAL A 104 1.74 7.52 16.24
C VAL A 104 1.91 8.59 15.16
N ARG A 105 1.26 9.74 15.34
CA ARG A 105 1.48 10.96 14.54
C ARG A 105 2.50 11.87 15.22
N ASP A 106 3.72 11.38 15.37
CA ASP A 106 4.70 12.08 16.20
C ASP A 106 5.49 13.12 15.42
N THR A 107 5.57 12.97 14.10
CA THR A 107 6.42 13.81 13.25
C THR A 107 5.73 14.22 11.95
N LYS A 108 6.03 15.43 11.49
CA LYS A 108 5.70 15.91 10.14
C LYS A 108 6.94 15.85 9.26
N ILE A 109 6.76 15.44 8.02
CA ILE A 109 7.80 15.40 6.99
C ILE A 109 7.34 16.18 5.75
N GLU A 110 8.29 16.56 4.90
CA GLU A 110 7.97 17.20 3.62
C GLU A 110 7.15 16.27 2.74
N LEU A 111 6.19 16.84 2.02
CA LEU A 111 5.34 16.09 1.11
C LEU A 111 6.15 15.37 0.02
N THR A 112 7.21 15.99 -0.50
CA THR A 112 8.09 15.33 -1.47
C THR A 112 8.71 14.06 -0.88
N GLU A 113 9.18 14.13 0.35
CA GLU A 113 9.78 12.99 1.05
C GLU A 113 8.73 11.92 1.36
N PHE A 114 7.55 12.34 1.82
CA PHE A 114 6.41 11.45 2.04
C PHE A 114 6.03 10.65 0.78
N ILE A 115 5.90 11.32 -0.36
CA ILE A 115 5.53 10.68 -1.63
C ILE A 115 6.61 9.70 -2.09
N LYS A 116 7.90 10.02 -1.89
CA LYS A 116 9.01 9.09 -2.18
C LYS A 116 8.92 7.84 -1.31
N ASN A 117 8.76 8.00 0.00
CA ASN A 117 8.67 6.90 0.95
C ASN A 117 7.48 5.99 0.65
N LEU A 118 6.32 6.59 0.36
CA LEU A 118 5.13 5.85 -0.08
C LEU A 118 5.41 5.05 -1.35
N ARG A 119 6.00 5.68 -2.38
CA ARG A 119 6.31 5.01 -3.65
C ARG A 119 7.26 3.82 -3.46
N GLU A 120 8.33 3.98 -2.70
CA GLU A 120 9.27 2.88 -2.45
C GLU A 120 8.62 1.75 -1.65
N HIS A 121 7.78 2.09 -0.67
CA HIS A 121 7.01 1.10 0.08
C HIS A 121 6.06 0.30 -0.84
N LEU A 122 5.26 0.98 -1.67
CA LEU A 122 4.35 0.34 -2.61
C LEU A 122 5.08 -0.52 -3.66
N ARG A 123 6.25 -0.08 -4.13
CA ARG A 123 7.13 -0.90 -4.98
C ARG A 123 7.61 -2.16 -4.26
N SER A 124 7.91 -2.06 -2.97
CA SER A 124 8.26 -3.23 -2.16
C SER A 124 7.10 -4.21 -2.12
N ILE A 125 5.89 -3.76 -1.81
CA ILE A 125 4.68 -4.61 -1.83
C ILE A 125 4.51 -5.28 -3.20
N PHE A 126 4.61 -4.50 -4.28
CA PHE A 126 4.45 -5.02 -5.64
C PHE A 126 5.48 -6.12 -5.97
N ARG A 127 6.75 -5.91 -5.60
CA ARG A 127 7.81 -6.91 -5.81
C ARG A 127 7.60 -8.18 -4.98
N HIS A 128 7.24 -8.03 -3.71
CA HIS A 128 7.05 -9.19 -2.83
C HIS A 128 5.78 -9.97 -3.16
N GLY A 129 4.70 -9.30 -3.58
CA GLY A 129 3.47 -9.95 -4.04
C GLY A 129 3.69 -10.79 -5.31
N LEU A 130 4.52 -10.30 -6.25
CA LEU A 130 4.90 -11.06 -7.44
C LEU A 130 5.79 -12.28 -7.14
N LEU A 131 6.67 -12.18 -6.13
CA LEU A 131 7.54 -13.29 -5.71
C LEU A 131 6.78 -14.39 -4.95
N THR A 132 5.62 -14.08 -4.36
CA THR A 132 4.73 -15.07 -3.75
C THR A 132 3.83 -15.80 -4.75
N GLU A 133 3.78 -15.35 -6.01
CA GLU A 133 3.01 -15.97 -7.11
C GLU A 133 3.86 -16.82 -8.06
N ALA A 134 5.19 -16.84 -7.90
CA ALA A 134 6.16 -17.59 -8.73
C ALA A 134 6.67 -18.85 -8.02
#